data_AF-A0A848T0C5-F1
#
_entry.id   AF-A0A848T0C5-F1
#
_cell.length_a   1.000
_cell.length_b   1.000
_cell.length_c   1.000
_cell.angle_alpha   90.00
_cell.angle_beta   90.00
_cell.angle_gamma   90.00
#
_symmetry.space_group_name_H-M   'P 1'
#
loop_
_entity.id
_entity.type
_entity.pdbx_description
1 polymer ?
#
loop_
_entity_poly.entity_id
_entity_poly.type
_entity_poly.pdbx_seq_one_letter_code
_entity_poly.pdbx_strand_id
1 'polypeptide(L)'
;MKALTRKDANRIKFISRIGLSLIVLITILMISVGPAMASDGMHKSEKQISKQINRMIDYPHSILDDSKDQVTVFFGIENNGTIDVHKIDTDNEQLANYVKEMIDGKSLGEYPEGNRNYKIVISFKTI
;
A
#
# COMPACT_ATOMS: atom_id res chain seq x y z
N MET A 1 14.92 21.46 72.36
CA MET A 1 15.00 21.62 70.89
C MET A 1 16.39 21.18 70.43
N LYS A 2 16.51 20.12 69.61
CA LYS A 2 17.81 19.71 69.03
C LYS A 2 18.06 20.54 67.77
N ALA A 3 19.12 21.34 67.77
CA ALA A 3 19.53 22.09 66.58
C ALA A 3 20.11 21.13 65.54
N LEU A 4 19.56 21.13 64.32
CA LEU A 4 20.13 20.39 63.20
C LEU A 4 21.53 20.95 62.90
N THR A 5 22.52 20.06 62.86
CA THR A 5 23.89 20.47 62.56
C THR A 5 24.04 20.68 61.05
N ARG A 6 24.95 21.57 60.62
CA ARG A 6 25.22 21.87 59.20
C ARG A 6 25.47 20.62 58.34
N LYS A 7 25.91 19.51 58.96
CA LYS A 7 26.15 18.22 58.31
C LYS A 7 24.86 17.51 57.90
N ASP A 8 23.78 17.67 58.65
CA ASP A 8 22.47 17.07 58.38
C ASP A 8 21.75 17.81 57.23
N ALA A 9 21.88 19.14 57.18
CA ALA A 9 21.31 19.97 56.13
C ALA A 9 21.87 19.64 54.73
N ASN A 10 23.15 19.27 54.62
CA ASN A 10 23.77 18.93 53.35
C ASN A 10 23.41 17.51 52.86
N ARG A 11 23.16 16.55 53.76
CA ARG A 11 22.69 15.21 53.38
C ARG A 11 21.26 15.24 52.81
N ILE A 12 20.39 16.08 53.37
CA ILE A 12 19.01 16.26 52.88
C ILE A 12 19.01 16.84 51.45
N LYS A 13 19.88 17.82 51.16
CA LYS A 13 20.02 18.40 49.82
C LYS A 13 20.54 17.40 48.77
N PHE A 14 21.34 16.42 49.18
CA PHE A 14 21.91 15.43 48.25
C PHE A 14 20.88 14.34 47.87
N ILE A 15 20.11 13.86 48.85
CA ILE A 15 19.05 12.85 48.63
C ILE A 15 17.90 13.44 47.77
N SER A 16 17.58 14.71 47.97
CA SER A 16 16.57 15.44 47.19
C SER A 16 16.89 15.55 45.69
N ARG A 17 18.17 15.62 45.30
CA ARG A 17 18.57 15.76 43.89
C ARG A 17 18.56 14.44 43.12
N ILE A 18 18.82 13.32 43.78
CA ILE A 18 18.88 11.99 43.14
C ILE A 18 17.48 11.41 42.91
N GLY A 19 16.52 11.70 43.81
CA GLY A 19 15.15 11.21 43.67
C GLY A 19 14.35 11.84 42.52
N LEU A 20 14.65 13.09 42.17
CA LEU A 20 13.92 13.81 41.12
C LEU A 20 14.34 13.40 39.69
N SER A 21 15.59 12.96 39.51
CA SER A 21 16.14 12.59 38.20
C SER A 21 15.62 11.24 37.68
N LEU A 22 15.23 10.33 38.58
CA LEU A 22 14.80 8.97 38.21
C LEU A 22 13.35 8.93 37.67
N ILE A 23 12.50 9.86 38.11
CA ILE A 23 11.07 9.88 37.74
C ILE A 23 10.88 10.38 36.29
N VAL A 24 11.74 11.29 35.81
CA VAL A 24 11.66 11.84 34.45
C VAL A 24 12.04 10.80 33.38
N LEU A 25 12.86 9.80 33.72
CA LEU A 25 13.29 8.78 32.76
C LEU A 25 12.19 7.74 32.45
N ILE A 26 11.25 7.52 33.36
CA ILE A 26 10.23 6.46 33.22
C ILE A 26 9.01 6.95 32.41
N THR A 27 8.67 8.24 32.45
CA THR A 27 7.51 8.78 31.70
C THR A 27 7.73 8.83 30.19
N ILE A 28 8.98 8.84 29.71
CA ILE A 28 9.28 8.86 28.26
C ILE A 28 9.04 7.48 27.61
N LEU A 29 9.02 6.39 28.38
CA LEU A 29 8.90 5.03 27.82
C LEU A 29 7.45 4.61 27.48
N MET A 30 6.43 5.35 27.92
CA MET A 30 5.03 4.94 27.78
C MET A 30 4.31 5.50 26.53
N ILE A 31 5.00 6.25 25.67
CA ILE A 31 4.38 6.85 24.46
C ILE A 31 4.50 5.93 23.22
N SER A 32 5.27 4.84 23.24
CA SER A 32 5.57 4.07 22.02
C SER A 32 4.80 2.77 21.81
N VAL A 33 3.63 2.59 22.41
CA VAL A 33 2.69 1.51 22.03
C VAL A 33 1.32 2.10 21.76
N GLY A 34 1.27 2.99 20.76
CA GLY A 34 0.06 3.03 19.94
C GLY A 34 -0.15 1.62 19.38
N PRO A 35 -1.36 1.04 19.43
CA PRO A 35 -1.61 -0.13 18.63
C PRO A 35 -1.35 0.29 17.19
N ALA A 36 -0.24 -0.18 16.62
CA ALA A 36 -0.14 -0.35 15.20
C ALA A 36 -1.24 -1.36 14.87
N MET A 37 -2.46 -0.84 14.70
CA MET A 37 -3.47 -1.52 13.93
C MET A 37 -2.89 -1.52 12.53
N ALA A 38 -2.06 -2.54 12.28
CA ALA A 38 -1.96 -3.14 10.98
C ALA A 38 -3.41 -3.48 10.63
N SER A 39 -4.07 -2.52 9.98
CA SER A 39 -5.10 -2.83 9.01
C SER A 39 -4.38 -3.77 8.07
N ASP A 40 -4.56 -5.06 8.30
CA ASP A 40 -4.21 -6.11 7.37
C ASP A 40 -5.22 -5.91 6.22
N GLY A 41 -5.01 -4.83 5.47
CA GLY A 41 -5.78 -4.48 4.30
C GLY A 41 -5.64 -5.68 3.40
N MET A 42 -6.76 -6.30 3.04
CA MET A 42 -6.79 -7.47 2.17
C MET A 42 -5.92 -7.21 0.95
N HIS A 43 -4.67 -7.68 1.03
CA HIS A 43 -3.68 -7.38 0.02
C HIS A 43 -4.00 -8.32 -1.15
N LYS A 44 -4.81 -7.83 -2.09
CA LYS A 44 -5.13 -8.59 -3.30
C LYS A 44 -3.83 -8.77 -4.07
N SER A 45 -3.35 -10.01 -4.08
CA SER A 45 -2.15 -10.40 -4.83
C SER A 45 -2.24 -9.96 -6.30
N GLU A 46 -1.12 -9.67 -6.94
CA GLU A 46 -1.05 -9.35 -8.38
C GLU A 46 -1.77 -10.40 -9.24
N LYS A 47 -1.75 -11.66 -8.81
CA LYS A 47 -2.47 -12.77 -9.45
C LYS A 47 -3.99 -12.59 -9.43
N GLN A 48 -4.55 -12.05 -8.35
CA GLN A 48 -5.98 -11.75 -8.26
C GLN A 48 -6.35 -10.55 -9.14
N ILE A 49 -5.51 -9.52 -9.18
CA ILE A 49 -5.69 -8.34 -10.04
C ILE A 49 -5.70 -8.77 -11.51
N SER A 50 -4.67 -9.52 -11.93
CA SER A 50 -4.57 -10.05 -13.29
C SER A 50 -5.78 -10.91 -13.65
N LYS A 51 -6.26 -11.77 -12.73
CA LYS A 51 -7.45 -12.59 -12.96
C LYS A 51 -8.73 -11.75 -13.10
N GLN A 52 -8.87 -10.65 -12.34
CA GLN A 52 -10.02 -9.76 -12.48
C GLN A 52 -9.98 -9.01 -13.80
N ILE A 53 -8.83 -8.45 -14.18
CA ILE A 53 -8.68 -7.72 -15.44
C ILE A 53 -8.90 -8.65 -16.65
N ASN A 54 -8.35 -9.86 -16.63
CA ASN A 54 -8.59 -10.85 -17.69
C ASN A 54 -10.06 -11.29 -17.82
N ARG A 55 -10.90 -11.05 -16.80
CA ARG A 55 -12.35 -11.29 -16.88
C ARG A 55 -13.13 -10.07 -17.38
N MET A 56 -12.52 -8.90 -17.41
CA MET A 56 -13.14 -7.67 -17.93
C MET A 56 -12.99 -7.56 -19.44
N ILE A 57 -12.05 -8.30 -20.03
CA ILE A 57 -11.73 -8.22 -21.45
C ILE A 57 -12.22 -9.50 -22.13
N ASP A 58 -13.14 -9.33 -23.08
CA ASP A 58 -13.59 -10.41 -23.95
C ASP A 58 -12.61 -10.63 -25.11
N TYR A 59 -12.76 -11.73 -25.84
CA TYR A 59 -11.93 -11.99 -27.02
C TYR A 59 -12.35 -11.06 -28.18
N PRO A 60 -11.45 -10.23 -28.74
CA PRO A 60 -11.79 -9.26 -29.80
C PRO A 60 -11.82 -9.94 -31.18
N HIS A 61 -12.88 -10.70 -31.46
CA HIS A 61 -13.06 -11.46 -32.71
C HIS A 61 -12.91 -10.64 -33.99
N SER A 62 -13.22 -9.35 -33.98
CA SER A 62 -13.11 -8.46 -35.15
C SER A 62 -11.70 -7.93 -35.41
N ILE A 63 -10.78 -8.10 -34.44
CA ILE A 63 -9.40 -7.61 -34.51
C ILE A 63 -8.42 -8.78 -34.67
N LEU A 64 -8.70 -9.90 -33.99
CA LEU A 64 -7.87 -11.09 -34.01
C LEU A 64 -8.50 -12.17 -34.89
N ASP A 65 -7.92 -12.35 -36.08
CA ASP A 65 -8.30 -13.40 -37.05
C ASP A 65 -7.57 -14.71 -36.71
N ASP A 66 -7.97 -15.34 -35.59
CA ASP A 66 -7.40 -16.58 -35.03
C ASP A 66 -5.90 -16.58 -34.69
N SER A 67 -5.27 -15.40 -34.76
CA SER A 67 -3.90 -15.21 -34.31
C SER A 67 -3.81 -15.15 -32.79
N LYS A 68 -2.81 -15.82 -32.23
CA LYS A 68 -2.42 -15.60 -30.84
C LYS A 68 -1.67 -14.28 -30.75
N ASP A 69 -2.25 -13.35 -30.00
CA ASP A 69 -1.60 -12.07 -29.74
C ASP A 69 -1.45 -11.84 -28.24
N GLN A 70 -0.42 -11.07 -27.89
CA GLN A 70 -0.11 -10.70 -26.52
C GLN A 70 0.05 -9.20 -26.42
N VAL A 71 -0.59 -8.63 -25.41
CA VAL A 71 -0.43 -7.22 -25.07
C VAL A 71 0.11 -7.11 -23.65
N THR A 72 1.06 -6.20 -23.45
CA THR A 72 1.53 -5.85 -22.12
C THR A 72 0.90 -4.52 -21.71
N VAL A 73 0.17 -4.53 -20.60
CA VAL A 73 -0.52 -3.35 -20.07
C VAL A 73 0.19 -2.85 -18.82
N PHE A 74 0.48 -1.56 -18.79
CA PHE A 74 1.02 -0.83 -17.65
C PHE A 74 -0.04 0.15 -17.14
N PHE A 75 -0.42 0.01 -15.87
CA PHE A 75 -1.52 0.78 -15.29
C PHE A 75 -1.31 1.05 -13.80
N GLY A 76 -1.89 2.14 -13.30
CA GLY A 76 -2.07 2.41 -11.89
C GLY A 76 -3.43 1.90 -11.38
N ILE A 77 -3.53 1.61 -10.09
CA ILE A 77 -4.83 1.48 -9.42
C ILE A 77 -4.94 2.60 -8.39
N GLU A 78 -5.93 3.48 -8.48
CA GLU A 78 -6.22 4.52 -7.50
C GLU A 78 -6.81 3.95 -6.20
N ASN A 79 -6.88 4.74 -5.13
CA ASN A 79 -7.42 4.31 -3.82
C ASN A 79 -8.90 3.87 -3.88
N ASN A 80 -9.66 4.43 -4.81
CA ASN A 80 -11.06 4.05 -5.09
C ASN A 80 -11.16 2.74 -5.92
N GLY A 81 -10.03 2.12 -6.26
CA GLY A 81 -9.94 0.92 -7.09
C GLY A 81 -10.01 1.18 -8.59
N THR A 82 -10.03 2.43 -9.03
CA THR A 82 -10.07 2.82 -10.46
C THR A 82 -8.74 2.49 -11.12
N ILE A 83 -8.80 1.87 -12.28
CA ILE A 83 -7.65 1.56 -13.12
C ILE A 83 -7.33 2.79 -13.99
N ASP A 84 -6.07 3.23 -13.99
CA ASP A 84 -5.55 4.28 -14.87
C ASP A 84 -4.48 3.67 -15.79
N VAL A 85 -4.74 3.58 -17.09
CA VAL A 85 -3.83 2.94 -18.05
C VAL A 85 -2.79 3.94 -18.58
N HIS A 86 -1.53 3.73 -18.20
CA HIS A 86 -0.42 4.58 -18.63
C HIS A 86 0.14 4.20 -20.00
N LYS A 87 0.28 2.89 -20.27
CA LYS A 87 0.89 2.39 -21.51
C LYS A 87 0.35 0.99 -21.86
N ILE A 88 0.15 0.76 -23.16
CA ILE A 88 -0.04 -0.60 -23.71
C ILE A 88 1.07 -0.84 -24.73
N ASP A 89 1.75 -1.97 -24.62
CA ASP A 89 2.87 -2.38 -25.47
C ASP A 89 2.43 -3.55 -26.33
N THR A 90 2.29 -3.28 -27.64
CA THR A 90 1.89 -4.23 -28.68
C THR A 90 2.19 -3.64 -30.05
N ASP A 91 2.38 -4.50 -31.04
CA ASP A 91 2.54 -4.11 -32.44
C ASP A 91 1.17 -3.85 -33.13
N ASN A 92 0.06 -4.17 -32.46
CA ASN A 92 -1.30 -4.03 -32.98
C ASN A 92 -2.04 -2.86 -32.30
N GLU A 93 -2.08 -1.70 -32.98
CA GLU A 93 -2.70 -0.48 -32.45
C GLU A 93 -4.21 -0.64 -32.19
N GLN A 94 -4.92 -1.39 -33.05
CA GLN A 94 -6.36 -1.65 -32.85
C GLN A 94 -6.60 -2.46 -31.57
N LEU A 95 -5.74 -3.46 -31.32
CA LEU A 95 -5.80 -4.25 -30.10
C LEU A 95 -5.45 -3.42 -28.86
N ALA A 96 -4.47 -2.50 -28.97
CA ALA A 96 -4.13 -1.58 -27.89
C ALA A 96 -5.34 -0.71 -27.50
N ASN A 97 -6.01 -0.11 -28.48
CA ASN A 97 -7.18 0.74 -28.26
C ASN A 97 -8.33 -0.04 -27.64
N TYR A 98 -8.62 -1.24 -28.16
CA TYR A 98 -9.63 -2.13 -27.59
C TYR A 98 -9.36 -2.45 -26.12
N VAL A 99 -8.13 -2.86 -25.80
CA VAL A 99 -7.74 -3.22 -24.43
C VAL A 99 -7.86 -2.02 -23.49
N LYS A 100 -7.45 -0.82 -23.95
CA LYS A 100 -7.60 0.42 -23.19
C LYS A 100 -9.07 0.70 -22.88
N GLU A 101 -9.94 0.70 -23.88
CA GLU A 101 -11.37 0.98 -23.71
C GLU A 101 -12.07 0.02 -22.73
N MET A 102 -11.62 -1.23 -22.69
CA MET A 102 -12.22 -2.24 -21.81
C MET A 102 -11.85 -2.09 -20.34
N ILE A 103 -10.65 -1.56 -20.03
CA ILE A 103 -10.10 -1.56 -18.66
C ILE A 103 -9.89 -0.17 -18.06
N ASP A 104 -9.60 0.83 -18.87
CA ASP A 104 -9.28 2.18 -18.41
C ASP A 104 -10.52 2.81 -17.74
N GLY A 105 -10.34 3.39 -16.56
CA GLY A 105 -11.42 3.92 -15.74
C GLY A 105 -12.35 2.87 -15.10
N LYS A 106 -12.09 1.57 -15.25
CA LYS A 106 -12.87 0.53 -14.55
C LYS A 106 -12.45 0.42 -13.09
N SER A 107 -13.39 0.10 -12.21
CA SER A 107 -13.12 -0.12 -10.78
C SER A 107 -12.99 -1.62 -10.45
N LEU A 108 -11.97 -1.97 -9.68
CA LEU A 108 -11.77 -3.30 -9.08
C LEU A 108 -12.42 -3.43 -7.68
N GLY A 109 -13.21 -2.43 -7.27
CA GLY A 109 -13.69 -2.23 -5.90
C GLY A 109 -12.63 -1.60 -5.01
N GLU A 110 -12.97 -1.29 -3.75
CA GLU A 110 -12.05 -0.65 -2.80
C GLU A 110 -10.68 -1.33 -2.78
N TYR A 111 -9.64 -0.52 -3.03
CA TYR A 111 -8.26 -0.97 -3.10
C TYR A 111 -7.43 -0.10 -2.15
N PRO A 112 -7.31 -0.49 -0.86
CA PRO A 112 -6.70 0.34 0.17
C PRO A 112 -5.21 0.63 -0.05
N GLU A 113 -4.57 -0.07 -0.99
CA GLU A 113 -3.20 0.18 -1.45
C GLU A 113 -3.14 0.83 -2.83
N GLY A 114 -4.09 1.72 -3.12
CA GLY A 114 -4.07 2.50 -4.35
C GLY A 114 -2.80 3.34 -4.48
N ASN A 115 -2.62 3.92 -5.67
CA ASN A 115 -1.42 4.59 -6.17
C ASN A 115 -0.21 3.65 -6.37
N ARG A 116 -0.47 2.39 -6.72
CA ARG A 116 0.56 1.45 -7.16
C ARG A 116 0.48 1.20 -8.66
N ASN A 117 1.65 1.01 -9.27
CA ASN A 117 1.80 0.67 -10.67
C ASN A 117 1.93 -0.84 -10.85
N TYR A 118 1.23 -1.36 -11.85
CA TYR A 118 1.17 -2.77 -12.18
C TYR A 118 1.54 -2.98 -13.64
N LYS A 119 2.02 -4.20 -13.91
CA LYS A 119 2.28 -4.70 -15.26
C LYS A 119 1.60 -6.06 -15.40
N ILE A 120 0.75 -6.20 -16.41
CA ILE A 120 0.13 -7.50 -16.75
C ILE A 120 0.37 -7.82 -18.22
N VAL A 121 0.45 -9.11 -18.51
CA VAL A 121 0.44 -9.63 -19.88
C VAL A 121 -0.90 -10.30 -20.12
N ILE A 122 -1.58 -9.89 -21.18
CA ILE A 122 -2.88 -10.44 -21.58
C ILE A 122 -2.64 -11.23 -22.85
N SER A 123 -2.97 -12.51 -22.81
CA SER A 123 -2.81 -13.42 -23.94
C SER A 123 -4.17 -13.79 -24.50
N PHE A 124 -4.41 -13.46 -25.75
CA PHE A 124 -5.60 -13.87 -26.48
C PHE A 124 -5.31 -15.19 -27.20
N LYS A 125 -6.16 -16.20 -26.96
CA LYS A 125 -6.11 -17.48 -27.65
C LYS A 125 -7.53 -17.84 -28.04
N THR A 126 -7.74 -18.23 -29.29
CA THR A 126 -8.98 -18.91 -29.71
C THR A 126 -9.13 -20.19 -28.88
N ILE A 127 -10.30 -20.36 -28.25
CA ILE A 127 -10.67 -21.56 -27.48
C ILE A 127 -11.21 -22.62 -28.44
#